data_AF-A0A5C7FDH7-F1
#
_entry.id   AF-A0A5C7FDH7-F1
#
_cell.length_a   1.000
_cell.length_b   1.000
_cell.length_c   1.000
_cell.angle_alpha   90.00
_cell.angle_beta   90.00
_cell.angle_gamma   90.00
#
_symmetry.space_group_name_H-M   'P 1'
#
loop_
_entity.id
_entity.type
_entity.pdbx_description
1 polymer ?
#
loop_
_entity_poly.entity_id
_entity_poly.type
_entity_poly.pdbx_seq_one_letter_code
_entity_poly.pdbx_strand_id
1 'polypeptide(L)' 'MKIAMNFTDGSRIVQDDFGQIELYREKDMFSTVQEWKEKDTPITIKNMEGETFNKSGKDLVSFEIIPE' A
#
# COMPACT_ATOMS: atom_id res chain seq x y z
N MET A 1 -1.02 9.36 -10.77
CA MET A 1 -0.19 9.36 -9.55
C MET A 1 -0.13 7.93 -9.03
N LYS A 2 1.05 7.38 -8.80
CA LYS A 2 1.25 5.98 -8.40
C LYS A 2 1.71 5.89 -6.95
N ILE A 3 1.52 4.73 -6.33
CA ILE A 3 2.13 4.39 -5.04
C ILE A 3 3.08 3.23 -5.25
N ALA A 4 4.28 3.32 -4.69
CA ALA A 4 5.11 2.15 -4.46
C ALA A 4 5.06 1.78 -2.98
N MET A 5 4.76 0.53 -2.67
CA MET A 5 4.85 -0.04 -1.31
C MET A 5 6.03 -0.99 -1.25
N ASN A 6 6.89 -0.82 -0.24
CA ASN A 6 8.07 -1.66 -0.01
C ASN A 6 7.84 -2.54 1.22
N PHE A 7 8.19 -3.82 1.11
CA PHE A 7 7.97 -4.82 2.17
C PHE A 7 9.28 -5.41 2.73
N THR A 8 9.18 -6.02 3.90
CA THR A 8 10.30 -6.65 4.64
C THR A 8 10.98 -7.79 3.86
N ASP A 9 10.25 -8.45 2.97
CA ASP A 9 10.78 -9.50 2.09
C ASP A 9 11.54 -8.96 0.86
N GLY A 10 11.71 -7.63 0.77
CA GLY A 10 12.36 -6.95 -0.35
C GLY A 10 11.46 -6.73 -1.55
N SER A 11 10.18 -7.14 -1.51
CA SER A 11 9.23 -6.87 -2.59
C SER A 11 8.86 -5.38 -2.64
N ARG A 12 8.77 -4.86 -3.87
CA ARG A 12 8.29 -3.51 -4.16
C ARG A 12 7.11 -3.63 -5.12
N ILE A 13 5.94 -3.19 -4.68
CA ILE A 13 4.70 -3.31 -5.45
C ILE A 13 4.22 -1.90 -5.83
N VAL A 14 4.04 -1.67 -7.13
CA VAL A 14 3.58 -0.39 -7.68
C VAL A 14 2.13 -0.51 -8.13
N GLN A 15 1.29 0.42 -7.67
CA GLN A 15 -0.13 0.50 -8.00
C GLN A 15 -0.44 1.85 -8.66
N ASP A 16 -1.13 1.82 -9.80
CA ASP A 16 -1.46 3.00 -10.61
C ASP A 16 -2.72 3.73 -10.14
N ASP A 17 -3.59 3.06 -9.37
CA ASP A 17 -4.87 3.61 -8.97
C ASP A 17 -5.05 3.60 -7.45
N PHE A 18 -4.92 4.79 -6.87
CA PHE A 18 -5.18 5.09 -5.45
C PHE A 18 -6.67 4.98 -5.11
N GLY A 19 -7.57 5.08 -6.10
CA GLY A 19 -9.01 5.12 -5.90
C GLY A 19 -9.63 3.84 -5.32
N GLN A 20 -8.91 2.71 -5.37
CA GLN A 20 -9.38 1.42 -4.84
C GLN A 20 -8.99 1.16 -3.38
N ILE A 21 -8.19 2.04 -2.75
CA ILE A 21 -7.95 1.97 -1.31
C ILE A 21 -9.08 2.78 -0.65
N GLU A 22 -10.23 2.14 -0.39
CA GLU A 22 -11.46 2.76 0.14
C GLU A 22 -11.25 3.63 1.40
N LEU A 23 -10.16 3.43 2.14
CA LEU A 23 -9.78 4.16 3.35
C LEU A 23 -9.36 5.62 3.11
N TYR A 24 -9.18 6.05 1.86
CA TYR A 24 -8.49 7.30 1.51
C TYR A 24 -9.33 8.56 1.47
N ARG A 25 -10.66 8.47 1.56
CA ARG A 25 -11.49 9.68 1.41
C ARG A 25 -11.58 10.55 2.68
N GLU A 26 -11.11 10.09 3.84
CA GLU A 26 -11.30 10.82 5.11
C GLU A 26 -10.07 10.92 6.05
N LYS A 27 -8.97 10.19 5.81
CA LYS A 27 -7.77 10.20 6.68
C LYS A 27 -6.47 10.50 5.92
N ASP A 28 -5.53 11.13 6.63
CA ASP A 28 -4.14 11.32 6.22
C ASP A 28 -3.46 9.97 5.93
N MET A 29 -2.68 9.90 4.83
CA MET A 29 -2.02 8.67 4.35
C MET A 29 -1.13 8.04 5.40
N PHE A 30 -0.36 8.88 6.11
CA PHE A 30 0.56 8.44 7.13
C PHE A 30 -0.20 7.75 8.26
N SER A 31 -1.33 8.32 8.67
CA SER A 31 -2.19 7.75 9.70
C SER A 31 -2.79 6.40 9.26
N THR A 32 -3.24 6.29 8.01
CA THR A 32 -3.77 5.03 7.46
C THR A 32 -2.70 3.93 7.41
N VAL A 33 -1.49 4.26 6.94
CA VAL A 33 -0.38 3.32 6.87
C VAL A 33 0.10 2.91 8.27
N GLN A 34 0.14 3.85 9.21
CA GLN A 34 0.46 3.55 10.59
C GLN A 34 -0.58 2.60 11.20
N GLU A 35 -1.86 2.84 10.98
CA GLU A 35 -2.94 1.97 11.43
C GLU A 35 -2.83 0.55 10.83
N TRP A 36 -2.43 0.43 9.56
CA TRP A 36 -2.17 -0.88 8.95
C TRP A 36 -1.05 -1.65 9.65
N LYS A 37 0.05 -0.96 9.98
CA LYS A 37 1.18 -1.56 10.73
C LYS A 37 0.77 -1.97 12.13
N GLU A 38 0.09 -1.09 12.87
CA GLU A 38 -0.31 -1.32 14.26
C GLU A 38 -1.32 -2.46 14.39
N LYS A 39 -2.30 -2.52 13.47
CA LYS A 39 -3.36 -3.52 13.49
C LYS A 39 -3.04 -4.79 12.70
N ASP A 40 -1.86 -4.87 12.09
CA ASP A 40 -1.49 -5.98 11.20
C ASP A 40 -2.55 -6.20 10.11
N THR A 41 -3.03 -5.10 9.52
CA THR A 41 -4.15 -5.15 8.57
C THR A 41 -3.72 -5.91 7.32
N PRO A 42 -4.50 -6.88 6.82
CA PRO A 42 -4.22 -7.51 5.54
C PRO A 42 -4.27 -6.48 4.41
N ILE A 43 -3.20 -6.39 3.62
CA ILE A 43 -3.09 -5.49 2.47
C ILE A 43 -3.16 -6.35 1.20
N THR A 44 -4.23 -6.19 0.44
CA THR A 44 -4.39 -6.81 -0.88
C THR A 44 -4.08 -5.76 -1.95
N ILE A 45 -3.09 -6.04 -2.78
CA ILE A 45 -2.56 -5.09 -3.77
C ILE A 45 -2.60 -5.76 -5.14
N LYS A 46 -3.10 -5.05 -6.15
CA LYS A 46 -3.05 -5.49 -7.55
C LYS A 46 -2.03 -4.66 -8.31
N ASN A 47 -1.01 -5.31 -8.89
CA ASN A 47 0.00 -4.60 -9.69
C ASN A 47 -0.54 -4.27 -11.10
N MET A 48 0.25 -3.52 -11.87
CA MET A 48 -0.08 -3.15 -13.25
C MET A 48 -0.20 -4.37 -14.20
N GLU A 49 0.46 -5.48 -13.89
CA GLU A 49 0.42 -6.72 -14.67
C GLU A 49 -0.83 -7.56 -14.37
N GLY A 50 -1.65 -7.12 -13.40
CA GLY A 50 -2.87 -7.77 -12.99
C GLY A 50 -2.68 -8.84 -11.92
N GLU A 51 -1.47 -9.02 -11.41
CA GLU A 51 -1.15 -9.93 -10.32
C GLU A 51 -1.64 -9.37 -8.98
N THR A 52 -2.19 -10.26 -8.15
CA THR A 52 -2.66 -9.92 -6.80
C THR A 52 -1.66 -10.39 -5.76
N PHE A 53 -1.23 -9.48 -4.91
CA PHE A 53 -0.36 -9.74 -3.77
C PHE A 53 -1.16 -9.58 -2.49
N ASN A 54 -0.95 -10.50 -1.55
CA ASN A 54 -1.46 -10.38 -0.19
C ASN A 54 -0.26 -10.18 0.73
N LYS A 55 -0.24 -9.07 1.43
CA LYS A 55 0.82 -8.67 2.36
C LYS A 55 0.21 -8.37 3.73
N SER A 56 1.03 -8.47 4.77
CA SER A 56 0.66 -8.01 6.10
C SER A 56 1.03 -6.55 6.26
N GLY A 57 0.24 -5.81 7.02
CA GLY A 57 0.57 -4.45 7.44
C GLY A 57 1.87 -4.38 8.25
N LYS A 58 2.24 -5.42 9.00
CA LYS A 58 3.53 -5.49 9.71
C LYS A 58 4.72 -5.60 8.76
N ASP A 59 4.52 -6.18 7.59
CA ASP A 59 5.56 -6.30 6.57
C ASP A 59 5.77 -5.01 5.79
N LEU A 60 4.87 -4.04 5.89
CA LEU A 60 4.99 -2.77 5.20
C LEU A 60 6.12 -1.92 5.83
N VAL A 61 7.17 -1.66 5.05
CA VAL A 61 8.33 -0.87 5.48
C VAL A 61 8.09 0.60 5.18
N SER A 62 7.78 0.94 3.93
CA SER A 62 7.56 2.31 3.47
C SER A 62 6.59 2.36 2.31
N PHE A 63 6.05 3.56 2.07
CA PHE A 63 5.31 3.89 0.85
C PHE A 63 5.91 5.15 0.21
N GLU A 64 5.88 5.21 -1.11
CA GLU A 64 6.36 6.33 -1.90
C GLU A 64 5.24 6.78 -2.84
N ILE A 65 4.99 8.09 -2.87
CA ILE A 65 4.07 8.69 -3.85
C ILE A 65 4.90 9.07 -5.06
N ILE A 66 4.52 8.55 -6.21
CA ILE A 66 5.15 8.82 -7.50
C ILE A 66 4.21 9.78 -8.25
N PRO A 67 4.48 11.10 -8.24
CA PRO A 67 3.80 12.03 -9.12
C PRO A 67 4.12 11.67 -10.59
N GLU A 68 3.14 11.81 -11.47
CA GLU A 68 3.34 11.67 -12.92
C GLU A 68 4.16 12.84 -13.48
#